data_AF-A0A659PYV5-F1
#
_entry.id   AF-A0A659PYV5-F1
#
_cell.length_a   1.000
_cell.length_b   1.000
_cell.length_c   1.000
_cell.angle_alpha   90.00
_cell.angle_beta   90.00
_cell.angle_gamma   90.00
#
_symmetry.space_group_name_H-M   'P 1'
#
loop_
_entity.id
_entity.type
_entity.pdbx_description
1 polymer ?
#
loop_
_entity_poly.entity_id
_entity_poly.type
_entity_poly.pdbx_seq_one_letter_code
_entity_poly.pdbx_strand_id
1 'polypeptide(L)'
;AAPQPPPAPPRTLAPPGRLPAAPRPPAGSRGGICGPGGQTLPAGDSNCRRRLATWLLDDSQPPTLLLPEQEDINGIRFPVWLDDTGRRVAADCPQARAHTLIGWPRPLEPWRPPAERRSARLPAASAYCPPLQGNDAAPLMLSGVRDGAVIRQLPGQENVTLPVSTTGGKGRRWWFLNGEPVNGENNRLSLLLNIAGRYQLVVMDESGQVAAVNFELIR
;
A
#
# COMPACT_ATOMS: atom_id res chain seq x y z
N ALA A 1 -11.66 -66.73 28.03
CA ALA A 1 -12.11 -65.33 28.05
C ALA A 1 -11.00 -64.51 28.69
N ALA A 2 -10.23 -63.77 27.89
CA ALA A 2 -9.20 -62.85 28.40
C ALA A 2 -9.86 -61.51 28.75
N PRO A 3 -9.50 -60.87 29.88
CA PRO A 3 -10.09 -59.60 30.29
C PRO A 3 -9.65 -58.46 29.37
N GLN A 4 -10.60 -57.60 28.97
CA GLN A 4 -10.34 -56.39 28.18
C GLN A 4 -9.51 -55.38 28.98
N PRO A 5 -8.58 -54.65 28.34
CA PRO A 5 -7.84 -53.57 28.99
C PRO A 5 -8.75 -52.35 29.26
N PRO A 6 -8.46 -51.55 30.31
CA PRO A 6 -9.28 -50.41 30.69
C PRO A 6 -9.19 -49.26 29.65
N PRO A 7 -10.23 -48.42 29.54
CA PRO A 7 -10.28 -47.33 28.57
C PRO A 7 -9.25 -46.23 28.89
N ALA A 8 -8.63 -45.70 27.83
CA ALA A 8 -7.64 -44.62 27.93
C ALA A 8 -8.27 -43.30 28.41
N PRO A 9 -7.53 -42.47 29.17
CA PRO A 9 -8.04 -41.19 29.65
C PRO A 9 -8.26 -40.20 28.49
N PRO A 10 -9.21 -39.24 28.63
CA PRO A 10 -9.51 -38.28 27.57
C PRO A 10 -8.31 -37.36 27.31
N ARG A 11 -7.90 -37.27 26.05
CA ARG A 11 -6.88 -36.31 25.59
C ARG A 11 -7.37 -34.90 25.86
N THR A 12 -6.74 -34.22 26.82
CA THR A 12 -6.93 -32.79 27.07
C THR A 12 -6.36 -32.03 25.87
N LEU A 13 -7.22 -31.40 25.08
CA LEU A 13 -6.80 -30.45 24.05
C LEU A 13 -6.13 -29.25 24.74
N ALA A 14 -4.84 -29.03 24.44
CA ALA A 14 -4.12 -27.85 24.89
C ALA A 14 -4.79 -26.57 24.33
N PRO A 15 -4.90 -25.50 25.12
CA PRO A 15 -5.41 -24.22 24.63
C PRO A 15 -4.51 -23.68 23.51
N PRO A 16 -5.05 -22.92 22.54
CA PRO A 16 -4.27 -22.37 21.45
C PRO A 16 -3.11 -21.54 22.01
N GLY A 17 -1.89 -21.89 21.61
CA GLY A 17 -0.66 -21.33 22.13
C GLY A 17 -0.68 -19.81 22.09
N ARG A 18 -0.57 -19.18 23.26
CA ARG A 18 -0.12 -17.80 23.34
C ARG A 18 1.28 -17.78 22.73
N LEU A 19 1.44 -17.00 21.66
CA LEU A 19 2.77 -16.64 21.17
C LEU A 19 3.63 -16.20 22.37
N PRO A 20 4.89 -16.64 22.48
CA PRO A 20 5.79 -16.17 23.52
C PRO A 20 5.77 -14.64 23.51
N ALA A 21 5.44 -14.03 24.66
CA ALA A 21 5.57 -12.58 24.80
C ALA A 21 7.05 -12.26 24.56
N ALA A 22 7.35 -11.52 23.50
CA ALA A 22 8.71 -11.09 23.23
C ALA A 22 9.28 -10.44 24.50
N PRO A 23 10.48 -10.86 24.97
CA PRO A 23 11.05 -10.32 26.18
C PRO A 23 11.16 -8.80 26.06
N ARG A 24 10.67 -8.11 27.10
CA ARG A 24 10.70 -6.65 27.17
C ARG A 24 12.15 -6.17 27.04
N PRO A 25 12.47 -5.25 26.11
CA PRO A 25 13.81 -4.71 26.02
C PRO A 25 14.15 -3.97 27.33
N PRO A 26 15.36 -4.16 27.88
CA PRO A 26 15.73 -3.67 29.21
C PRO A 26 15.75 -2.14 29.34
N ALA A 27 15.69 -1.39 28.23
CA ALA A 27 15.71 0.08 28.18
C ALA A 27 14.46 0.71 27.53
N GLY A 28 13.40 -0.06 27.27
CA GLY A 28 12.21 0.46 26.59
C GLY A 28 11.24 1.21 27.52
N SER A 29 10.87 2.45 27.18
CA SER A 29 9.75 3.20 27.78
C SER A 29 8.42 2.79 27.13
N ARG A 30 7.30 2.89 27.86
CA ARG A 30 5.97 2.72 27.24
C ARG A 30 5.58 4.02 26.53
N GLY A 31 5.12 3.92 25.29
CA GLY A 31 4.67 5.07 24.51
C GLY A 31 3.44 4.77 23.66
N GLY A 32 2.88 5.83 23.08
CA GLY A 32 1.76 5.75 22.15
C GLY A 32 2.10 6.46 20.84
N ILE A 33 1.88 5.78 19.71
CA ILE A 33 2.06 6.38 18.38
C ILE A 33 0.72 6.45 17.65
N CYS A 34 0.63 7.37 16.68
CA CYS A 34 -0.51 7.52 15.81
C CYS A 34 -0.19 6.98 14.41
N GLY A 35 -0.91 5.94 13.99
CA GLY A 35 -1.00 5.53 12.59
C GLY A 35 -1.89 6.51 11.82
N PRO A 36 -1.56 6.82 10.55
CA PRO A 36 -0.52 6.20 9.72
C PRO A 36 0.89 6.81 9.82
N GLY A 37 1.09 7.89 10.56
CA GLY A 37 2.37 8.63 10.59
C GLY A 37 3.51 7.97 11.37
N GLY A 38 3.19 7.08 12.31
CA GLY A 38 4.18 6.37 13.13
C GLY A 38 4.68 7.17 14.36
N GLN A 39 4.21 8.41 14.52
CA GLN A 39 4.63 9.34 15.57
C GLN A 39 3.44 9.74 16.43
N THR A 40 3.67 10.21 17.66
CA THR A 40 2.63 10.83 18.48
C THR A 40 2.09 12.08 17.80
N LEU A 41 0.78 12.30 17.94
CA LEU A 41 0.09 13.53 17.53
C LEU A 41 -0.70 14.09 18.72
N PRO A 42 -1.02 15.40 18.71
CA PRO A 42 -1.87 16.00 19.73
C PRO A 42 -3.21 15.28 19.92
N ALA A 43 -3.79 15.40 21.11
CA ALA A 43 -5.13 14.89 21.36
C ALA A 43 -6.15 15.58 20.43
N GLY A 44 -7.01 14.79 19.79
CA GLY A 44 -8.01 15.29 18.84
C GLY A 44 -7.49 15.53 17.41
N ASP A 45 -6.20 15.32 17.13
CA ASP A 45 -5.66 15.47 15.77
C ASP A 45 -6.33 14.48 14.79
N SER A 46 -6.89 15.01 13.71
CA SER A 46 -7.64 14.25 12.70
C SER A 46 -6.77 13.28 11.88
N ASN A 47 -5.45 13.44 11.93
CA ASN A 47 -4.48 12.53 11.34
C ASN A 47 -4.12 11.34 12.26
N CYS A 48 -4.49 11.37 13.54
CA CYS A 48 -4.33 10.22 14.43
C CYS A 48 -5.47 9.23 14.25
N ARG A 49 -5.39 8.43 13.19
CA ARG A 49 -6.45 7.50 12.81
C ARG A 49 -6.50 6.24 13.65
N ARG A 50 -5.32 5.75 14.05
CA ARG A 50 -5.19 4.58 14.92
C ARG A 50 -4.15 4.84 15.98
N ARG A 51 -4.55 4.83 17.25
CA ARG A 51 -3.63 4.86 18.39
C ARG A 51 -3.08 3.46 18.63
N LEU A 52 -1.75 3.34 18.73
CA LEU A 52 -1.05 2.09 18.99
C LEU A 52 -0.19 2.27 20.24
N ALA A 53 -0.40 1.41 21.24
CA ALA A 53 0.50 1.30 22.38
C ALA A 53 1.74 0.52 21.96
N THR A 54 2.93 1.04 22.25
CA THR A 54 4.20 0.44 21.87
C THR A 54 5.27 0.64 22.96
N TRP A 55 6.42 0.01 22.78
CA TRP A 55 7.64 0.30 23.53
C TRP A 55 8.53 1.21 22.67
N LEU A 56 9.10 2.24 23.28
CA LEU A 56 10.04 3.16 22.64
C LEU A 56 11.42 2.93 23.24
N LEU A 57 12.45 2.91 22.40
CA LEU A 57 13.85 2.92 22.84
C LEU A 57 14.33 4.37 22.79
N ASP A 58 14.81 4.91 23.91
CA ASP A 58 15.24 6.32 24.01
C ASP A 58 14.21 7.31 23.45
N ASP A 59 12.92 7.06 23.74
CA ASP A 59 11.76 7.81 23.24
C ASP A 59 11.68 7.95 21.70
N SER A 60 12.40 7.09 20.96
CA SER A 60 12.47 7.10 19.50
C SER A 60 11.16 6.72 18.84
N GLN A 61 10.67 7.60 17.96
CA GLN A 61 9.44 7.41 17.19
C GLN A 61 9.74 7.60 15.71
N PRO A 62 10.26 6.56 15.02
CA PRO A 62 10.55 6.67 13.62
C PRO A 62 9.24 6.91 12.83
N PRO A 63 9.25 7.84 11.86
CA PRO A 63 8.10 7.99 10.97
C PRO A 63 7.89 6.68 10.19
N THR A 64 6.66 6.48 9.71
CA THR A 64 6.39 5.37 8.78
C THR A 64 7.35 5.45 7.59
N LEU A 65 8.23 4.47 7.49
CA LEU A 65 9.19 4.34 6.41
C LEU A 65 8.47 3.91 5.14
N LEU A 66 8.74 4.61 4.05
CA LEU A 66 8.24 4.28 2.73
C LEU A 66 9.36 3.58 1.97
N LEU A 67 9.03 2.45 1.36
CA LEU A 67 9.86 1.85 0.32
C LEU A 67 9.70 2.66 -0.97
N PRO A 68 10.70 2.62 -1.87
CA PRO A 68 10.54 3.14 -3.23
C PRO A 68 9.26 2.61 -3.87
N GLU A 69 8.65 3.43 -4.74
CA GLU A 69 7.45 3.06 -5.53
C GLU A 69 6.16 2.86 -4.70
N GLN A 70 6.17 3.07 -3.38
CA GLN A 70 4.95 2.97 -2.57
C GLN A 70 4.09 4.23 -2.61
N GLU A 71 4.70 5.38 -2.85
CA GLU A 71 4.03 6.69 -2.82
C GLU A 71 4.63 7.62 -3.89
N ASP A 72 3.95 8.74 -4.12
CA ASP A 72 4.45 9.85 -4.92
C ASP A 72 5.48 10.69 -4.13
N ILE A 73 5.98 11.78 -4.72
CA ILE A 73 6.88 12.76 -4.11
C ILE A 73 6.39 13.29 -2.76
N ASN A 74 5.07 13.32 -2.54
CA ASN A 74 4.45 13.80 -1.30
C ASN A 74 4.33 12.71 -0.23
N GLY A 75 4.62 11.44 -0.55
CA GLY A 75 4.56 10.35 0.41
C GLY A 75 3.17 10.17 1.05
N ILE A 76 3.18 9.77 2.32
CA ILE A 76 1.96 9.67 3.13
C ILE A 76 1.49 11.02 3.68
N ARG A 77 2.29 12.09 3.61
CA ARG A 77 1.99 13.42 4.16
C ARG A 77 1.81 14.42 3.02
N PHE A 78 0.57 14.63 2.59
CA PHE A 78 0.29 15.45 1.41
C PHE A 78 -0.53 16.69 1.78
N PRO A 79 -0.28 17.83 1.11
CA PRO A 79 -1.04 19.05 1.33
C PRO A 79 -2.42 18.96 0.66
N VAL A 80 -3.41 19.57 1.30
CA VAL A 80 -4.70 19.92 0.72
C VAL A 80 -4.98 21.38 1.06
N TRP A 81 -5.57 22.11 0.13
CA TRP A 81 -5.99 23.49 0.35
C TRP A 81 -7.47 23.50 0.65
N LEU A 82 -7.86 24.05 1.78
CA LEU A 82 -9.26 24.16 2.18
C LEU A 82 -9.70 25.62 2.19
N ASP A 83 -10.95 25.88 1.82
CA ASP A 83 -11.60 27.15 2.06
C ASP A 83 -12.13 27.25 3.51
N ASP A 84 -12.72 28.39 3.86
CA ASP A 84 -13.30 28.65 5.19
C ASP A 84 -14.48 27.71 5.53
N THR A 85 -15.05 27.03 4.54
CA THR A 85 -16.12 26.02 4.73
C THR A 85 -15.57 24.60 4.89
N GLY A 86 -14.25 24.42 4.81
CA GLY A 86 -13.58 23.13 4.89
C GLY A 86 -13.62 22.31 3.60
N ARG A 87 -14.02 22.90 2.46
CA ARG A 87 -14.01 22.24 1.15
C ARG A 87 -12.65 22.40 0.51
N ARG A 88 -12.23 21.39 -0.27
CA ARG A 88 -10.98 21.45 -1.02
C ARG A 88 -11.08 22.45 -2.16
N VAL A 89 -10.08 23.31 -2.28
CA VAL A 89 -9.96 24.32 -3.33
C VAL A 89 -8.60 24.22 -4.03
N ALA A 90 -8.43 24.93 -5.15
CA ALA A 90 -7.09 25.12 -5.72
C ALA A 90 -6.22 26.02 -4.81
N ALA A 91 -4.91 25.91 -4.97
CA ALA A 91 -3.94 26.58 -4.10
C ALA A 91 -3.92 28.10 -4.26
N ASP A 92 -4.36 28.59 -5.42
CA ASP A 92 -4.42 30.00 -5.83
C ASP A 92 -5.75 30.67 -5.49
N CYS A 93 -6.71 29.94 -4.90
CA CYS A 93 -7.97 30.52 -4.47
C CYS A 93 -7.74 31.48 -3.28
N PRO A 94 -8.41 32.65 -3.20
CA PRO A 94 -8.16 33.65 -2.16
C PRO A 94 -8.32 33.15 -0.71
N GLN A 95 -9.21 32.17 -0.48
CA GLN A 95 -9.49 31.59 0.84
C GLN A 95 -8.68 30.32 1.13
N ALA A 96 -7.77 29.93 0.24
CA ALA A 96 -7.05 28.66 0.32
C ALA A 96 -6.10 28.65 1.52
N ARG A 97 -6.35 27.73 2.46
CA ARG A 97 -5.48 27.45 3.60
C ARG A 97 -4.89 26.05 3.47
N ALA A 98 -3.57 25.97 3.54
CA ALA A 98 -2.88 24.68 3.45
C ALA A 98 -3.09 23.86 4.73
N HIS A 99 -3.52 22.62 4.56
CA HIS A 99 -3.65 21.62 5.60
C HIS A 99 -2.90 20.35 5.21
N THR A 100 -2.22 19.72 6.15
CA THR A 100 -1.53 18.45 5.90
C THR A 100 -2.42 17.28 6.31
N LEU A 101 -2.66 16.38 5.37
CA LEU A 101 -3.30 15.09 5.64
C LEU A 101 -2.26 13.97 5.64
N ILE A 102 -2.37 13.05 6.59
CA ILE A 102 -1.53 11.85 6.66
C ILE A 102 -2.34 10.61 6.29
N GLY A 103 -2.10 10.04 5.12
CA GLY A 103 -2.75 8.83 4.60
C GLY A 103 -2.01 7.55 4.97
N TRP A 104 -2.69 6.40 4.87
CA TRP A 104 -2.01 5.11 4.90
C TRP A 104 -1.17 4.93 3.62
N PRO A 105 -0.04 4.20 3.67
CA PRO A 105 0.69 3.83 2.47
C PRO A 105 -0.24 3.19 1.42
N ARG A 106 -0.16 3.60 0.15
CA ARG A 106 -1.03 3.13 -0.95
C ARG A 106 -1.15 1.62 -1.03
N PRO A 107 -0.07 0.82 -0.91
CA PRO A 107 -0.18 -0.64 -0.93
C PRO A 107 -1.04 -1.21 0.21
N LEU A 108 -1.16 -0.48 1.33
CA LEU A 108 -1.93 -0.89 2.50
C LEU A 108 -3.40 -0.47 2.42
N GLU A 109 -3.73 0.59 1.66
CA GLU A 109 -5.10 1.15 1.60
C GLU A 109 -6.21 0.16 1.24
N PRO A 110 -6.03 -0.79 0.28
CA PRO A 110 -7.08 -1.77 -0.03
C PRO A 110 -7.48 -2.62 1.18
N TRP A 111 -6.54 -2.86 2.09
CA TRP A 111 -6.70 -3.64 3.31
C TRP A 111 -7.17 -2.81 4.50
N ARG A 112 -7.38 -1.49 4.33
CA ARG A 112 -7.95 -0.61 5.36
C ARG A 112 -9.46 -0.53 5.22
N PRO A 113 -10.19 -0.28 6.34
CA PRO A 113 -11.61 0.05 6.29
C PRO A 113 -11.90 1.18 5.30
N PRO A 114 -13.05 1.19 4.60
CA PRO A 114 -13.35 2.21 3.59
C PRO A 114 -13.20 3.66 4.07
N ALA A 115 -13.60 3.97 5.31
CA ALA A 115 -13.48 5.29 5.92
C ALA A 115 -12.03 5.75 6.18
N GLU A 116 -11.08 4.82 6.19
CA GLU A 116 -9.65 5.07 6.39
C GLU A 116 -8.88 5.26 5.08
N ARG A 117 -9.50 4.94 3.93
CA ARG A 117 -8.88 5.11 2.62
C ARG A 117 -8.76 6.59 2.28
N ARG A 118 -7.68 6.99 1.60
CA ARG A 118 -7.38 8.38 1.23
C ARG A 118 -8.55 9.05 0.51
N SER A 119 -9.25 8.37 -0.39
CA SER A 119 -10.42 8.93 -1.10
C SER A 119 -11.56 9.35 -0.17
N ALA A 120 -11.79 8.62 0.92
CA ALA A 120 -12.80 8.95 1.93
C ALA A 120 -12.32 10.02 2.92
N ARG A 121 -11.01 10.22 3.04
CA ARG A 121 -10.41 11.23 3.92
C ARG A 121 -10.32 12.62 3.29
N LEU A 122 -10.33 12.71 1.97
CA LEU A 122 -10.32 13.99 1.26
C LEU A 122 -11.68 14.68 1.45
N PRO A 123 -11.71 15.94 1.95
CA PRO A 123 -12.95 16.71 1.99
C PRO A 123 -13.55 16.90 0.59
N ALA A 124 -14.83 17.26 0.51
CA ALA A 124 -15.47 17.53 -0.77
C ALA A 124 -14.77 18.69 -1.51
N ALA A 125 -14.65 18.58 -2.83
CA ALA A 125 -14.14 19.67 -3.66
C ALA A 125 -15.17 20.81 -3.76
N SER A 126 -14.70 22.05 -3.76
CA SER A 126 -15.51 23.23 -4.01
C SER A 126 -15.95 23.27 -5.48
N ALA A 127 -17.21 23.64 -5.73
CA ALA A 127 -17.72 23.84 -7.08
C ALA A 127 -17.26 25.18 -7.71
N TYR A 128 -16.89 26.16 -6.87
CA TYR A 128 -16.56 27.52 -7.32
C TYR A 128 -15.09 27.68 -7.69
N CYS A 129 -14.19 27.06 -6.90
CA CYS A 129 -12.76 27.10 -7.13
C CYS A 129 -12.19 25.69 -6.91
N PRO A 130 -12.53 24.73 -7.79
CA PRO A 130 -12.17 23.32 -7.61
C PRO A 130 -10.65 23.12 -7.62
N PRO A 131 -10.12 22.13 -6.89
CA PRO A 131 -8.73 21.73 -7.02
C PRO A 131 -8.41 21.36 -8.48
N LEU A 132 -7.18 21.64 -8.92
CA LEU A 132 -6.74 21.30 -10.27
C LEU A 132 -6.90 19.79 -10.53
N GLN A 133 -7.57 19.45 -11.64
CA GLN A 133 -7.83 18.09 -12.10
C GLN A 133 -6.51 17.33 -12.29
N GLY A 134 -6.17 16.43 -11.36
CA GLY A 134 -4.88 15.72 -11.39
C GLY A 134 -4.32 15.44 -10.02
N ASN A 135 -4.52 16.36 -9.07
CA ASN A 135 -3.94 16.26 -7.72
C ASN A 135 -4.54 15.17 -6.82
N ASP A 136 -5.68 14.59 -7.19
CA ASP A 136 -6.41 13.63 -6.35
C ASP A 136 -6.16 12.17 -6.72
N ALA A 137 -5.69 11.90 -7.94
CA ALA A 137 -5.38 10.53 -8.31
C ALA A 137 -4.04 10.13 -7.75
N ALA A 138 -4.02 8.96 -7.14
CA ALA A 138 -2.79 8.26 -6.86
C ALA A 138 -1.91 8.16 -8.11
N PRO A 139 -0.57 8.25 -7.98
CA PRO A 139 0.31 7.93 -9.08
C PRO A 139 0.01 6.51 -9.56
N LEU A 140 0.08 6.29 -10.87
CA LEU A 140 -0.03 4.96 -11.43
C LEU A 140 1.20 4.15 -11.01
N MET A 141 1.00 3.08 -10.24
CA MET A 141 2.06 2.22 -9.74
C MET A 141 1.85 0.79 -10.21
N LEU A 142 2.91 0.16 -10.71
CA LEU A 142 2.94 -1.24 -11.13
C LEU A 142 3.45 -2.13 -9.98
N SER A 143 2.79 -3.27 -9.77
CA SER A 143 3.15 -4.24 -8.74
C SER A 143 3.11 -5.67 -9.30
N GLY A 144 3.83 -6.59 -8.67
CA GLY A 144 3.95 -8.00 -9.08
C GLY A 144 5.34 -8.36 -9.60
N VAL A 145 6.09 -7.39 -10.12
CA VAL A 145 7.50 -7.51 -10.52
C VAL A 145 8.21 -6.19 -10.23
N ARG A 146 9.49 -6.26 -9.85
CA ARG A 146 10.33 -5.08 -9.57
C ARG A 146 11.22 -4.77 -10.77
N ASP A 147 11.60 -3.50 -10.91
CA ASP A 147 12.65 -3.14 -11.85
C ASP A 147 13.97 -3.85 -11.50
N GLY A 148 14.66 -4.37 -12.51
CA GLY A 148 15.86 -5.19 -12.38
C GLY A 148 15.63 -6.61 -11.84
N ALA A 149 14.38 -7.06 -11.68
CA ALA A 149 14.12 -8.41 -11.18
C ALA A 149 14.63 -9.49 -12.15
N VAL A 150 15.20 -10.56 -11.60
CA VAL A 150 15.56 -11.77 -12.34
C VAL A 150 14.61 -12.88 -11.95
N ILE A 151 13.82 -13.33 -12.91
CA ILE A 151 12.83 -14.39 -12.76
C ILE A 151 13.44 -15.67 -13.29
N ARG A 152 13.41 -16.74 -12.49
CA ARG A 152 13.92 -18.04 -12.90
C ARG A 152 12.79 -19.02 -13.17
N GLN A 153 12.81 -19.61 -14.35
CA GLN A 153 11.91 -20.69 -14.75
C GLN A 153 12.19 -21.95 -13.93
N LEU A 154 11.14 -22.60 -13.44
CA LEU A 154 11.29 -23.85 -12.69
C LEU A 154 11.62 -25.01 -13.65
N PRO A 155 12.48 -25.98 -13.23
CA PRO A 155 12.76 -27.17 -14.02
C PRO A 155 11.47 -27.92 -14.38
N GLY A 156 11.31 -28.30 -15.66
CA GLY A 156 10.15 -29.04 -16.14
C GLY A 156 8.90 -28.19 -16.42
N GLN A 157 8.93 -26.88 -16.19
CA GLN A 157 7.90 -25.96 -16.70
C GLN A 157 8.37 -25.32 -18.00
N GLU A 158 7.46 -25.15 -18.95
CA GLU A 158 7.74 -24.49 -20.24
C GLU A 158 7.46 -22.98 -20.21
N ASN A 159 6.61 -22.54 -19.29
CA ASN A 159 6.16 -21.15 -19.18
C ASN A 159 6.23 -20.65 -17.73
N VAL A 160 6.37 -19.34 -17.56
CA VAL A 160 6.20 -18.64 -16.29
C VAL A 160 4.99 -17.73 -16.39
N THR A 161 4.07 -17.86 -15.44
CA THR A 161 2.93 -16.95 -15.30
C THR A 161 3.25 -15.91 -14.23
N LEU A 162 3.36 -14.64 -14.66
CA LEU A 162 3.67 -13.50 -13.80
C LEU A 162 2.41 -12.64 -13.60
N PRO A 163 1.75 -12.73 -12.43
CA PRO A 163 0.63 -11.85 -12.10
C PRO A 163 1.15 -10.45 -11.75
N VAL A 164 0.67 -9.45 -12.48
CA VAL A 164 0.96 -8.04 -12.22
C VAL A 164 -0.34 -7.26 -12.05
N SER A 165 -0.27 -6.17 -11.30
CA SER A 165 -1.41 -5.29 -11.10
C SER A 165 -1.00 -3.85 -10.94
N THR A 166 -1.91 -2.93 -11.23
CA THR A 166 -1.73 -1.51 -10.96
C THR A 166 -2.51 -1.08 -9.73
N THR A 167 -1.92 -0.14 -9.01
CA THR A 167 -2.61 0.68 -8.01
C THR A 167 -2.55 2.14 -8.44
N GLY A 168 -3.57 2.90 -8.06
CA GLY A 168 -3.68 4.29 -8.48
C GLY A 168 -3.95 4.48 -9.97
N GLY A 169 -3.55 5.64 -10.50
CA GLY A 169 -3.92 6.11 -11.83
C GLY A 169 -5.42 6.43 -11.98
N LYS A 170 -5.79 6.93 -13.15
CA LYS A 170 -7.16 7.30 -13.52
C LYS A 170 -7.69 6.47 -14.69
N GLY A 171 -8.98 6.15 -14.64
CA GLY A 171 -9.68 5.67 -15.82
C GLY A 171 -9.26 4.26 -16.25
N ARG A 172 -9.15 4.03 -17.56
CA ARG A 172 -8.73 2.76 -18.16
C ARG A 172 -7.20 2.58 -18.15
N ARG A 173 -6.73 1.32 -18.21
CA ARG A 173 -5.31 0.96 -18.40
C ARG A 173 -5.05 0.33 -19.76
N TRP A 174 -3.90 0.67 -20.34
CA TRP A 174 -3.32 0.02 -21.52
C TRP A 174 -1.97 -0.58 -21.16
N TRP A 175 -1.78 -1.85 -21.49
CA TRP A 175 -0.58 -2.61 -21.14
C TRP A 175 0.24 -2.91 -22.38
N PHE A 176 1.56 -2.85 -22.26
CA PHE A 176 2.50 -3.12 -23.33
C PHE A 176 3.65 -3.98 -22.83
N LEU A 177 4.00 -5.03 -23.57
CA LEU A 177 5.18 -5.86 -23.33
C LEU A 177 6.15 -5.68 -24.50
N ASN A 178 7.34 -5.14 -24.23
CA ASN A 178 8.35 -4.82 -25.25
C ASN A 178 7.80 -3.92 -26.38
N GLY A 179 6.89 -3.00 -26.05
CA GLY A 179 6.24 -2.10 -27.01
C GLY A 179 4.97 -2.66 -27.67
N GLU A 180 4.71 -3.97 -27.57
CA GLU A 180 3.52 -4.61 -28.14
C GLU A 180 2.34 -4.57 -27.16
N PRO A 181 1.13 -4.19 -27.58
CA PRO A 181 -0.03 -4.15 -26.71
C PRO A 181 -0.45 -5.55 -26.25
N VAL A 182 -0.74 -5.70 -24.95
CA VAL A 182 -1.23 -6.95 -24.36
C VAL A 182 -2.58 -6.76 -23.69
N ASN A 183 -3.42 -7.80 -23.75
CA ASN A 183 -4.75 -7.77 -23.16
C ASN A 183 -4.66 -8.01 -21.64
N GLY A 184 -5.08 -7.03 -20.85
CA GLY A 184 -5.21 -7.12 -19.39
C GLY A 184 -6.63 -6.80 -18.93
N GLU A 185 -6.97 -7.24 -17.72
CA GLU A 185 -8.23 -6.94 -17.04
C GLU A 185 -8.12 -5.59 -16.32
N ASN A 186 -8.13 -4.49 -17.09
CA ASN A 186 -7.99 -3.12 -16.58
C ASN A 186 -6.78 -2.99 -15.63
N ASN A 187 -6.98 -3.08 -14.31
CA ASN A 187 -5.90 -2.96 -13.33
C ASN A 187 -5.09 -4.24 -13.09
N ARG A 188 -5.39 -5.37 -13.74
CA ARG A 188 -4.67 -6.63 -13.59
C ARG A 188 -4.22 -7.18 -14.93
N LEU A 189 -3.10 -7.89 -14.92
CA LEU A 189 -2.58 -8.60 -16.09
C LEU A 189 -1.85 -9.87 -15.62
N SER A 190 -2.07 -10.98 -16.31
CA SER A 190 -1.34 -12.23 -16.11
C SER A 190 -0.44 -12.44 -17.32
N LEU A 191 0.86 -12.16 -17.17
CA LEU A 191 1.84 -12.30 -18.25
C LEU A 191 2.30 -13.74 -18.35
N LEU A 192 2.16 -14.34 -19.54
CA LEU A 192 2.72 -15.64 -19.85
C LEU A 192 4.06 -15.42 -20.57
N LEU A 193 5.16 -15.91 -19.99
CA LEU A 193 6.50 -15.75 -20.51
C LEU A 193 7.13 -17.12 -20.78
N ASN A 194 7.73 -17.31 -21.95
CA ASN A 194 8.28 -18.59 -22.38
C ASN A 194 9.66 -18.48 -23.06
N ILE A 195 10.15 -17.27 -23.30
CA ILE A 195 11.43 -17.01 -23.96
C ILE A 195 12.36 -16.35 -22.94
N ALA A 196 13.52 -16.96 -22.68
CA ALA A 196 14.51 -16.34 -21.83
C ALA A 196 15.03 -15.05 -22.47
N GLY A 197 15.19 -14.00 -21.68
CA GLY A 197 15.61 -12.69 -22.18
C GLY A 197 15.15 -11.53 -21.30
N ARG A 198 15.46 -10.32 -21.77
CA ARG A 198 15.05 -9.07 -21.13
C ARG A 198 13.67 -8.67 -21.60
N TYR A 199 12.88 -8.18 -20.66
CA TYR A 199 11.52 -7.72 -20.86
C TYR A 199 11.35 -6.31 -20.30
N GLN A 200 10.57 -5.51 -21.00
CA GLN A 200 10.03 -4.25 -20.52
C GLN A 200 8.51 -4.36 -20.49
N LEU A 201 7.94 -4.11 -19.32
CA LEU A 201 6.50 -4.01 -19.14
C LEU A 201 6.14 -2.56 -18.84
N VAL A 202 5.20 -2.03 -19.62
CA VAL A 202 4.71 -0.66 -19.48
C VAL A 202 3.19 -0.68 -19.31
N VAL A 203 2.69 0.16 -18.43
CA VAL A 203 1.27 0.43 -18.28
C VAL A 203 1.02 1.93 -18.33
N MET A 204 0.00 2.32 -19.08
CA MET A 204 -0.44 3.71 -19.22
C MET A 204 -1.90 3.85 -18.78
N ASP A 205 -2.24 4.97 -18.16
CA ASP A 205 -3.62 5.29 -17.78
C ASP A 205 -4.26 6.39 -18.64
N GLU A 206 -5.55 6.65 -18.43
CA GLU A 206 -6.34 7.63 -19.21
C GLU A 206 -5.90 9.08 -19.04
N SER A 207 -5.17 9.38 -17.97
CA SER A 207 -4.53 10.68 -17.75
C SER A 207 -3.14 10.80 -18.37
N GLY A 208 -2.65 9.75 -19.05
CA GLY A 208 -1.32 9.71 -19.65
C GLY A 208 -0.21 9.42 -18.65
N GLN A 209 -0.52 9.00 -17.42
CA GLN A 209 0.50 8.51 -16.50
C GLN A 209 1.04 7.18 -16.99
N VAL A 210 2.34 6.96 -16.79
CA VAL A 210 3.04 5.75 -17.22
C VAL A 210 3.80 5.16 -16.05
N ALA A 211 3.72 3.84 -15.88
CA ALA A 211 4.62 3.07 -15.03
C ALA A 211 5.31 2.00 -15.88
N ALA A 212 6.62 1.85 -15.72
CA ALA A 212 7.44 0.93 -16.49
C ALA A 212 8.40 0.17 -15.56
N VAL A 213 8.62 -1.09 -15.89
CA VAL A 213 9.58 -1.96 -15.20
C VAL A 213 10.34 -2.80 -16.22
N ASN A 214 11.63 -2.98 -16.00
CA ASN A 214 12.49 -3.85 -16.80
C ASN A 214 12.88 -5.06 -15.95
N PHE A 215 12.82 -6.25 -16.50
CA PHE A 215 13.17 -7.48 -15.79
C PHE A 215 13.73 -8.53 -16.75
N GLU A 216 14.33 -9.59 -16.22
CA GLU A 216 14.95 -10.66 -17.00
C GLU A 216 14.35 -12.02 -16.65
N LEU A 217 14.08 -12.85 -17.67
CA LEU A 217 13.73 -14.25 -17.51
C LEU A 217 14.95 -15.13 -17.84
N ILE A 218 15.34 -15.98 -16.90
CA ILE A 218 16.39 -16.99 -17.05
C ILE A 218 15.84 -18.41 -16.85
N ARG A 219 16.56 -19.41 -17.36
CA ARG A 219 16.25 -20.84 -17.18
C ARG A 219 16.88 -21.44 -15.90
#